data_AF-A0A397ABI7-F1
#
_entry.id   AF-A0A397ABI7-F1
#
_cell.length_a   1.000
_cell.length_b   1.000
_cell.length_c   1.000
_cell.angle_alpha   90.00
_cell.angle_beta   90.00
_cell.angle_gamma   90.00
#
_symmetry.space_group_name_H-M   'P 1'
#
loop_
_entity.id
_entity.type
_entity.pdbx_description
1 polymer ?
#
loop_
_entity_poly.entity_id
_entity_poly.type
_entity_poly.pdbx_seq_one_letter_code
_entity_poly.pdbx_strand_id
1 'polypeptide(L)'
;NVIRDDAVACQILSTLLDGRDGGAAAEAFGRTQRWDVASRRSSQLTHVYVNHPHTSAKAARRHLSATSSQIPTHDIADHAHQLSLVQATLDTPLTVHLVETSSQMETMLTWMDRATNEMTMVVVGLDCEWRPRAFNPTRVDGHKDDLYDLGVTVVQLAFPNGHVFVLDCMATCVMMSAVFDRLCRPWIVVTGFCVSGDLDRLVGSYPALARTFQSPHWTCIDLRRVAMSRVRRLAGVGLASLASTFLNHTMPKHQQCSDWAARPLTAAQVEYAAMDAHIVRVRGSIGPVGLRCQARVHVVVDVSLVHEASVIYCGAGARHRVVALCPSQLIALSPRLAVSTCDVAVGSTGDI
;
A
#
# COMPACT_ATOMS: atom_id res chain seq x y z
N ASN A 1 -42.82 3.70 15.71
CA ASN A 1 -42.32 3.71 17.10
C ASN A 1 -40.88 3.24 17.12
N VAL A 2 -39.99 4.06 17.67
CA VAL A 2 -38.57 3.69 17.85
C VAL A 2 -38.50 2.63 18.95
N ILE A 3 -37.95 1.44 18.66
CA ILE A 3 -37.75 0.37 19.65
C ILE A 3 -36.66 0.81 20.60
N ARG A 4 -36.81 0.63 21.92
CA ARG A 4 -35.80 1.14 22.88
C ARG A 4 -34.56 0.26 22.98
N ASP A 5 -34.69 -1.03 22.69
CA ASP A 5 -33.60 -2.02 22.78
C ASP A 5 -32.96 -2.27 21.41
N ASP A 6 -31.62 -2.12 21.35
CA ASP A 6 -30.82 -2.29 20.13
C ASP A 6 -30.75 -3.74 19.64
N ALA A 7 -30.70 -4.71 20.56
CA ALA A 7 -30.64 -6.13 20.23
C ALA A 7 -31.97 -6.60 19.63
N VAL A 8 -33.09 -6.15 20.23
CA VAL A 8 -34.44 -6.44 19.72
C VAL A 8 -34.64 -5.81 18.33
N ALA A 9 -34.13 -4.60 18.11
CA ALA A 9 -34.21 -3.95 16.79
C ALA A 9 -33.41 -4.71 15.71
N CYS A 10 -32.21 -5.22 16.04
CA CYS A 10 -31.41 -6.06 15.15
C CYS A 10 -32.09 -7.40 14.85
N GLN A 11 -32.72 -8.03 15.84
CA GLN A 11 -33.43 -9.29 15.66
C GLN A 11 -34.65 -9.11 14.74
N ILE A 12 -35.46 -8.07 14.96
CA ILE A 12 -36.60 -7.73 14.09
C ILE A 12 -36.13 -7.47 12.66
N LEU A 13 -35.02 -6.75 12.50
CA LEU A 13 -34.44 -6.48 11.17
C LEU A 13 -34.03 -7.78 10.45
N SER A 14 -33.39 -8.72 11.14
CA SER A 14 -33.03 -10.03 10.58
C SER A 14 -34.29 -10.81 10.16
N THR A 15 -35.30 -10.87 11.02
CA THR A 15 -36.58 -11.56 10.72
C THR A 15 -37.30 -10.95 9.52
N LEU A 16 -37.23 -9.62 9.35
CA LEU A 16 -37.78 -8.96 8.17
C LEU A 16 -37.02 -9.34 6.91
N LEU A 17 -35.69 -9.42 6.95
CA LEU A 17 -34.85 -9.83 5.82
C LEU A 17 -35.07 -11.30 5.42
N ASP A 18 -35.51 -12.16 6.33
CA ASP A 18 -35.91 -13.55 6.05
C ASP A 18 -37.28 -13.70 5.38
N GLY A 19 -38.09 -12.63 5.35
CA GLY A 19 -39.42 -12.63 4.73
C GLY A 19 -39.41 -12.53 3.20
N ARG A 20 -40.50 -12.95 2.55
CA ARG A 20 -40.64 -12.95 1.07
C ARG A 20 -40.47 -11.57 0.40
N ASP A 21 -40.82 -10.49 1.10
CA ASP A 21 -40.65 -9.09 0.66
C ASP A 21 -39.49 -8.39 1.40
N GLY A 22 -38.55 -9.17 1.92
CA GLY A 22 -37.73 -8.80 3.08
C GLY A 22 -36.85 -7.56 2.91
N GLY A 23 -36.39 -7.26 1.71
CA GLY A 23 -35.60 -6.06 1.45
C GLY A 23 -36.36 -4.74 1.70
N ALA A 24 -37.59 -4.64 1.21
CA ALA A 24 -38.38 -3.41 1.31
C ALA A 24 -38.91 -3.19 2.74
N ALA A 25 -39.35 -4.28 3.39
CA ALA A 25 -39.82 -4.22 4.77
C ALA A 25 -38.68 -3.90 5.75
N ALA A 26 -37.48 -4.45 5.53
CA ALA A 26 -36.28 -4.14 6.31
C ALA A 26 -35.84 -2.68 6.16
N GLU A 27 -35.86 -2.13 4.95
CA GLU A 27 -35.54 -0.71 4.71
C GLU A 27 -36.57 0.22 5.37
N ALA A 28 -37.86 -0.09 5.26
CA ALA A 28 -38.93 0.69 5.89
C ALA A 28 -38.81 0.65 7.42
N PHE A 29 -38.60 -0.53 8.00
CA PHE A 29 -38.32 -0.67 9.43
C PHE A 29 -37.11 0.15 9.84
N GLY A 30 -36.04 0.11 9.04
CA GLY A 30 -34.84 0.86 9.33
C GLY A 30 -35.04 2.37 9.44
N ARG A 31 -35.82 2.96 8.52
CA ARG A 31 -36.21 4.38 8.60
C ARG A 31 -36.96 4.69 9.89
N THR A 32 -37.83 3.79 10.36
CA THR A 32 -38.53 4.00 11.65
C THR A 32 -37.60 3.97 12.87
N GLN A 33 -36.43 3.35 12.75
CA GLN A 33 -35.40 3.27 13.79
C GLN A 33 -34.37 4.41 13.72
N ARG A 34 -34.57 5.43 12.87
CA ARG A 34 -33.62 6.52 12.59
C ARG A 34 -32.27 6.01 12.06
N TRP A 35 -32.30 5.00 11.19
CA TRP A 35 -31.09 4.45 10.56
C TRP A 35 -30.33 5.49 9.74
N ASP A 36 -31.02 6.51 9.24
CA ASP A 36 -30.44 7.68 8.57
C ASP A 36 -29.63 8.61 9.48
N VAL A 37 -29.69 8.43 10.81
CA VAL A 37 -28.96 9.23 11.79
C VAL A 37 -27.77 8.45 12.36
N ALA A 38 -26.58 9.05 12.30
CA ALA A 38 -25.35 8.47 12.83
C ALA A 38 -25.46 8.15 14.33
N SER A 39 -25.50 6.86 14.67
CA SER A 39 -25.67 6.37 16.03
C SER A 39 -25.15 4.94 16.16
N ARG A 40 -24.84 4.50 17.38
CA ARG A 40 -24.45 3.09 17.66
C ARG A 40 -25.46 2.10 17.08
N ARG A 41 -26.75 2.41 17.24
CA ARG A 41 -27.86 1.64 16.68
C ARG A 41 -27.83 1.58 15.16
N SER A 42 -27.66 2.71 14.48
CA SER A 42 -27.58 2.74 13.01
C SER A 42 -26.42 1.88 12.48
N SER A 43 -25.26 1.89 13.16
CA SER A 43 -24.13 1.03 12.81
C SER A 43 -24.44 -0.46 12.97
N GLN A 44 -25.11 -0.85 14.06
CA GLN A 44 -25.49 -2.24 14.30
C GLN A 44 -26.54 -2.74 13.29
N LEU A 45 -27.56 -1.94 13.01
CA LEU A 45 -28.57 -2.27 11.99
C LEU A 45 -27.97 -2.34 10.59
N THR A 46 -27.03 -1.44 10.26
CA THR A 46 -26.29 -1.48 8.99
C THR A 46 -25.46 -2.75 8.86
N HIS A 47 -24.77 -3.15 9.94
CA HIS A 47 -23.99 -4.38 9.95
C HIS A 47 -24.86 -5.62 9.75
N VAL A 48 -26.01 -5.70 10.43
CA VAL A 48 -26.98 -6.79 10.25
C VAL A 48 -27.49 -6.83 8.81
N TYR A 49 -27.92 -5.68 8.27
CA TYR A 49 -28.46 -5.60 6.91
C TYR A 49 -27.45 -5.96 5.84
N VAL A 50 -26.23 -5.41 5.90
CA VAL A 50 -25.20 -5.61 4.87
C VAL A 50 -24.70 -7.05 4.83
N ASN A 51 -24.58 -7.70 5.99
CA ASN A 51 -24.03 -9.05 6.10
C ASN A 51 -25.09 -10.16 6.08
N HIS A 52 -26.37 -9.81 5.93
CA HIS A 52 -27.45 -10.79 5.88
C HIS A 52 -27.43 -11.56 4.54
N PRO A 53 -27.56 -12.90 4.55
CA PRO A 53 -27.52 -13.73 3.32
C PRO A 53 -28.54 -13.33 2.25
N HIS A 54 -29.69 -12.81 2.67
CA HIS A 54 -30.78 -12.38 1.76
C HIS A 54 -30.63 -10.92 1.28
N THR A 55 -29.59 -10.21 1.68
CA THR A 55 -29.32 -8.86 1.18
C THR A 55 -28.50 -8.91 -0.10
N SER A 56 -29.06 -8.40 -1.20
CA SER A 56 -28.32 -8.33 -2.47
C SER A 56 -27.08 -7.44 -2.37
N ALA A 57 -26.00 -7.80 -3.09
CA ALA A 57 -24.77 -7.00 -3.15
C ALA A 57 -24.99 -5.55 -3.64
N LYS A 58 -26.06 -5.30 -4.42
CA LYS A 58 -26.44 -3.94 -4.86
C LYS A 58 -27.14 -3.13 -3.75
N ALA A 59 -27.90 -3.78 -2.87
CA ALA A 59 -28.52 -3.14 -1.71
C ALA A 59 -27.49 -2.86 -0.60
N ALA A 60 -26.62 -3.84 -0.30
CA ALA A 60 -25.52 -3.68 0.64
C ALA A 60 -24.62 -2.48 0.31
N ARG A 61 -24.23 -2.32 -0.97
CA ARG A 61 -23.41 -1.19 -1.44
C ARG A 61 -24.08 0.18 -1.28
N ARG A 62 -25.41 0.28 -1.47
CA ARG A 62 -26.17 1.53 -1.29
C ARG A 62 -26.23 1.97 0.17
N HIS A 63 -26.35 1.03 1.11
CA HIS A 63 -26.38 1.35 2.53
C HIS A 63 -25.00 1.66 3.13
N LEU A 64 -23.94 1.03 2.61
CA LEU A 64 -22.56 1.37 2.97
C LEU A 64 -22.16 2.78 2.51
N SER A 65 -22.74 3.31 1.42
CA SER A 65 -22.46 4.68 0.98
C SER A 65 -23.25 5.74 1.75
N ALA A 66 -24.50 5.43 2.14
CA ALA A 66 -25.39 6.38 2.83
C ALA A 66 -24.96 6.67 4.29
N THR A 67 -24.51 5.66 5.04
CA THR A 67 -24.03 5.83 6.44
C THR A 67 -22.63 6.42 6.54
N SER A 68 -21.90 6.50 5.43
CA SER A 68 -20.57 7.13 5.36
C SER A 68 -20.61 8.66 5.23
N SER A 69 -21.81 9.26 5.17
CA SER A 69 -21.97 10.71 4.95
C SER A 69 -21.70 11.58 6.19
N GLN A 70 -21.64 11.00 7.40
CA GLN A 70 -21.35 11.75 8.64
C GLN A 70 -20.54 10.92 9.66
N ILE A 71 -19.39 10.39 9.24
CA ILE A 71 -18.35 10.03 10.21
C ILE A 71 -17.81 11.34 10.78
N PRO A 72 -17.71 11.50 12.12
CA PRO A 72 -17.09 12.68 12.71
C PRO A 72 -15.73 12.92 12.06
N THR A 73 -15.50 14.15 11.62
CA THR A 73 -14.18 14.67 11.25
C THR A 73 -13.30 14.64 12.49
N HIS A 74 -12.88 13.45 12.93
CA HIS A 74 -11.69 13.35 13.74
C HIS A 74 -10.55 13.70 12.82
N ASP A 75 -9.95 14.86 13.09
CA ASP A 75 -8.85 15.48 12.38
C ASP A 75 -7.95 14.44 11.72
N ILE A 76 -7.67 14.69 10.43
CA ILE A 76 -6.47 14.18 9.77
C ILE A 76 -5.32 14.54 10.72
N ALA A 77 -4.87 13.56 11.50
CA ALA A 77 -3.94 13.74 12.60
C ALA A 77 -2.75 14.59 12.14
N ASP A 78 -2.66 15.79 12.73
CA ASP A 78 -1.60 16.79 12.61
C ASP A 78 -0.72 16.66 11.35
N HIS A 79 -1.24 17.16 10.23
CA HIS A 79 -0.50 17.23 8.95
C HIS A 79 0.88 17.90 9.12
N ALA A 80 0.98 18.91 9.97
CA ALA A 80 2.25 19.58 10.27
C ALA A 80 3.23 18.65 10.99
N HIS A 81 2.76 17.84 11.94
CA HIS A 81 3.59 16.81 12.55
C HIS A 81 4.05 15.76 11.53
N GLN A 82 3.18 15.26 10.66
CA GLN A 82 3.58 14.28 9.63
C GLN A 82 4.63 14.83 8.68
N LEU A 83 4.44 16.08 8.24
CA LEU A 83 5.40 16.77 7.40
C LEU A 83 6.74 16.93 8.14
N SER A 84 6.71 17.28 9.44
CA SER A 84 7.94 17.40 10.26
C SER A 84 8.75 16.10 10.34
N LEU A 85 8.10 14.93 10.28
CA LEU A 85 8.76 13.63 10.34
C LEU A 85 9.56 13.32 9.06
N VAL A 86 9.21 13.95 7.94
CA VAL A 86 9.85 13.72 6.63
C VAL A 86 10.53 14.91 6.04
N GLN A 87 10.36 16.10 6.61
CA GLN A 87 10.91 17.33 6.07
C GLN A 87 12.42 17.21 5.84
N ALA A 88 13.17 16.70 6.81
CA ALA A 88 14.61 16.46 6.65
C ALA A 88 14.95 15.49 5.51
N THR A 89 14.09 14.51 5.24
CA THR A 89 14.28 13.57 4.12
C THR A 89 13.92 14.23 2.77
N LEU A 90 12.88 15.06 2.73
CA LEU A 90 12.49 15.84 1.54
C LEU A 90 13.54 16.90 1.19
N ASP A 91 14.17 17.49 2.21
CA ASP A 91 15.21 18.50 2.06
C ASP A 91 16.58 17.88 1.72
N THR A 92 16.70 16.55 1.77
CA THR A 92 17.95 15.87 1.44
C THR A 92 18.24 16.02 -0.05
N PRO A 93 19.38 16.63 -0.45
CA PRO A 93 19.72 16.77 -1.85
C PRO A 93 19.83 15.40 -2.53
N LEU A 94 19.23 15.27 -3.72
CA LEU A 94 19.29 14.03 -4.47
C LEU A 94 20.63 13.92 -5.21
N THR A 95 21.32 12.81 -4.98
CA THR A 95 22.45 12.38 -5.81
C THR A 95 21.92 11.33 -6.78
N VAL A 96 21.67 11.76 -8.02
CA VAL A 96 21.09 10.91 -9.07
C VAL A 96 22.20 10.25 -9.89
N HIS A 97 22.12 8.93 -10.01
CA HIS A 97 23.08 8.10 -10.75
C HIS A 97 22.36 7.48 -11.95
N LEU A 98 22.69 7.92 -13.17
CA LEU A 98 22.26 7.24 -14.39
C LEU A 98 23.17 6.03 -14.63
N VAL A 99 22.58 4.85 -14.79
CA VAL A 99 23.29 3.58 -15.01
C VAL A 99 23.02 3.08 -16.43
N GLU A 100 23.98 3.30 -17.32
CA GLU A 100 23.89 2.99 -18.75
C GLU A 100 25.17 2.31 -19.29
N THR A 101 26.16 2.06 -18.43
CA THR A 101 27.41 1.36 -18.75
C THR A 101 27.73 0.28 -17.72
N SER A 102 28.53 -0.72 -18.11
CA SER A 102 28.94 -1.81 -17.21
C SER A 102 29.71 -1.31 -15.97
N SER A 103 30.57 -0.30 -16.12
CA SER A 103 31.31 0.26 -14.98
C SER A 103 30.40 0.96 -13.98
N GLN A 104 29.38 1.69 -14.45
CA GLN A 104 28.36 2.27 -13.58
C GLN A 104 27.53 1.19 -12.88
N MET A 105 27.18 0.11 -13.59
CA MET A 105 26.44 -1.02 -13.03
C MET A 105 27.23 -1.70 -11.90
N GLU A 106 28.51 -2.01 -12.13
CA GLU A 106 29.40 -2.59 -11.11
C GLU A 106 29.56 -1.66 -9.90
N THR A 107 29.70 -0.36 -10.14
CA THR A 107 29.77 0.66 -9.10
C THR A 107 28.49 0.70 -8.28
N MET A 108 27.32 0.67 -8.92
CA MET A 108 26.01 0.61 -8.26
C MET A 108 25.88 -0.65 -7.41
N LEU A 109 26.17 -1.83 -7.96
CA LEU A 109 26.04 -3.10 -7.23
C LEU A 109 26.96 -3.13 -6.00
N THR A 110 28.20 -2.68 -6.16
CA THR A 110 29.17 -2.54 -5.05
C THR A 110 28.67 -1.56 -3.99
N TRP A 111 28.08 -0.44 -4.42
CA TRP A 111 27.49 0.53 -3.52
C TRP A 111 26.29 -0.05 -2.76
N MET A 112 25.39 -0.77 -3.44
CA MET A 112 24.22 -1.42 -2.83
C MET A 112 24.66 -2.44 -1.77
N ASP A 113 25.69 -3.23 -2.08
CA ASP A 113 26.25 -4.20 -1.14
C ASP A 113 26.70 -3.51 0.14
N ARG A 114 27.43 -2.39 0.04
CA ARG A 114 27.87 -1.61 1.20
C ARG A 114 26.70 -0.95 1.95
N ALA A 115 25.81 -0.29 1.22
CA ALA A 115 24.72 0.51 1.78
C ALA A 115 23.63 -0.32 2.46
N THR A 116 23.51 -1.61 2.11
CA THR A 116 22.48 -2.51 2.65
C THR A 116 23.05 -3.64 3.50
N ASN A 117 24.38 -3.70 3.71
CA ASN A 117 25.00 -4.81 4.44
C ASN A 117 24.66 -4.82 5.93
N GLU A 118 24.52 -3.63 6.50
CA GLU A 118 24.10 -3.49 7.89
C GLU A 118 22.66 -4.03 7.99
N MET A 119 22.40 -4.98 8.89
CA MET A 119 21.07 -5.59 9.14
C MET A 119 20.08 -4.59 9.77
N THR A 120 20.20 -3.31 9.42
CA THR A 120 19.30 -2.22 9.75
C THR A 120 18.25 -2.09 8.67
N MET A 121 17.03 -1.72 9.04
CA MET A 121 15.96 -1.60 8.07
C MET A 121 16.25 -0.51 7.02
N VAL A 122 16.10 -0.83 5.74
CA VAL A 122 16.27 0.10 4.61
C VAL A 122 14.95 0.19 3.84
N VAL A 123 14.41 1.40 3.69
CA VAL A 123 13.28 1.66 2.78
C VAL A 123 13.83 2.09 1.43
N VAL A 124 13.46 1.36 0.39
CA VAL A 124 13.80 1.66 -1.00
C VAL A 124 12.54 2.06 -1.75
N GLY A 125 12.59 3.17 -2.48
CA GLY A 125 11.52 3.56 -3.40
C GLY A 125 11.74 2.90 -4.74
N LEU A 126 10.70 2.30 -5.31
CA LEU A 126 10.68 1.69 -6.64
C LEU A 126 9.62 2.37 -7.48
N ASP A 127 10.01 2.70 -8.70
CA ASP A 127 9.10 3.02 -9.79
C ASP A 127 9.64 2.41 -11.09
N CYS A 128 8.83 2.40 -12.15
CA CYS A 128 9.23 1.96 -13.48
C CYS A 128 8.64 2.87 -14.56
N GLU A 129 9.36 3.00 -15.68
CA GLU A 129 8.85 3.67 -16.87
C GLU A 129 8.97 2.79 -18.11
N TRP A 130 8.08 3.03 -19.07
CA TRP A 130 7.99 2.28 -20.32
C TRP A 130 7.47 3.18 -21.43
N ARG A 131 7.73 2.77 -22.67
CA ARG A 131 7.25 3.51 -23.84
C ARG A 131 5.72 3.58 -23.87
N PRO A 132 5.12 4.80 -23.87
CA PRO A 132 3.69 4.91 -24.03
C PRO A 132 3.23 4.42 -25.42
N ARG A 133 2.08 3.73 -25.48
CA ARG A 133 1.47 3.26 -26.74
C ARG A 133 1.22 4.37 -27.77
N ALA A 134 1.24 5.64 -27.36
CA ALA A 134 1.17 6.78 -28.29
C ALA A 134 2.35 6.85 -29.26
N PHE A 135 3.50 6.29 -28.88
CA PHE A 135 4.72 6.25 -29.69
C PHE A 135 4.90 4.95 -30.46
N ASN A 136 4.00 3.96 -30.28
CA ASN A 136 4.04 2.73 -31.07
C ASN A 136 3.64 3.03 -32.52
N PRO A 137 4.28 2.38 -33.52
CA PRO A 137 3.86 2.49 -34.90
C PRO A 137 2.39 2.08 -35.04
N THR A 138 1.61 2.88 -35.76
CA THR A 138 0.27 2.50 -36.23
C THR A 138 0.42 1.52 -37.40
N ARG A 139 -0.28 0.39 -37.33
CA ARG A 139 -0.42 -0.49 -38.49
C ARG A 139 -1.21 0.19 -39.60
N VAL A 140 -1.05 -0.35 -40.81
CA VAL A 140 -1.77 0.09 -42.02
C VAL A 140 -3.30 -0.02 -41.86
N ASP A 141 -3.79 -0.88 -40.96
CA ASP A 141 -5.21 -1.06 -40.62
C ASP A 141 -5.72 -0.10 -39.51
N GLY A 142 -4.88 0.81 -39.02
CA GLY A 142 -5.24 1.79 -37.99
C GLY A 142 -5.16 1.27 -36.55
N HIS A 143 -4.84 -0.01 -36.33
CA HIS A 143 -4.60 -0.53 -34.99
C HIS A 143 -3.17 -0.25 -34.52
N LYS A 144 -3.03 0.12 -33.24
CA LYS A 144 -1.73 0.24 -32.60
C LYS A 144 -1.19 -1.16 -32.34
N ASP A 145 0.05 -1.40 -32.75
CA ASP A 145 0.66 -2.72 -32.65
C ASP A 145 1.26 -2.92 -31.25
N ASP A 146 0.74 -3.92 -30.52
CA ASP A 146 1.28 -4.36 -29.24
C ASP A 146 2.61 -5.15 -29.42
N LEU A 147 2.98 -5.52 -30.66
CA LEU A 147 4.26 -6.16 -30.99
C LEU A 147 5.49 -5.27 -30.65
N TYR A 148 5.30 -3.96 -30.50
CA TYR A 148 6.35 -3.02 -30.12
C TYR A 148 6.32 -2.64 -28.63
N ASP A 149 5.68 -3.44 -27.77
CA ASP A 149 5.86 -3.30 -26.33
C ASP A 149 7.29 -3.69 -25.96
N LEU A 150 8.12 -2.69 -25.67
CA LEU A 150 9.51 -2.85 -25.27
C LEU A 150 9.64 -3.31 -23.80
N GLY A 151 8.51 -3.47 -23.10
CA GLY A 151 8.51 -3.73 -21.67
C GLY A 151 8.99 -2.51 -20.87
N VAL A 152 9.58 -2.77 -19.71
CA VAL A 152 10.17 -1.75 -18.84
C VAL A 152 11.44 -1.21 -19.50
N THR A 153 11.49 0.10 -19.74
CA THR A 153 12.65 0.77 -20.37
C THR A 153 13.48 1.58 -19.38
N VAL A 154 12.94 1.89 -18.19
CA VAL A 154 13.69 2.50 -17.08
C VAL A 154 13.20 1.92 -15.76
N VAL A 155 14.12 1.64 -14.84
CA VAL A 155 13.82 1.33 -13.43
C VAL A 155 14.44 2.38 -12.53
N GLN A 156 13.69 2.85 -11.54
CA GLN A 156 14.17 3.82 -10.57
C GLN A 156 14.22 3.23 -9.17
N LEU A 157 15.35 3.44 -8.48
CA LEU A 157 15.55 2.98 -7.12
C LEU A 157 16.08 4.10 -6.23
N ALA A 158 15.25 4.57 -5.31
CA ALA A 158 15.62 5.58 -4.34
C ALA A 158 16.02 4.94 -3.00
N PHE A 159 17.19 5.27 -2.50
CA PHE A 159 17.74 4.81 -1.24
C PHE A 159 17.80 5.94 -0.19
N PRO A 160 18.10 5.62 1.09
CA PRO A 160 18.38 6.63 2.10
C PRO A 160 19.48 7.62 1.69
N ASN A 161 19.53 8.76 2.40
CA ASN A 161 20.53 9.82 2.22
C ASN A 161 20.58 10.42 0.79
N GLY A 162 19.46 10.39 0.06
CA GLY A 162 19.31 11.08 -1.22
C GLY A 162 19.89 10.34 -2.44
N HIS A 163 20.41 9.12 -2.28
CA HIS A 163 20.91 8.35 -3.42
C HIS A 163 19.75 7.80 -4.26
N VAL A 164 19.73 8.11 -5.55
CA VAL A 164 18.73 7.57 -6.49
C VAL A 164 19.44 7.02 -7.71
N PHE A 165 19.16 5.76 -8.06
CA PHE A 165 19.67 5.13 -9.27
C PHE A 165 18.57 5.07 -10.33
N VAL A 166 18.86 5.56 -11.52
CA VAL A 166 18.01 5.48 -12.71
C VAL A 166 18.70 4.53 -13.67
N LEU A 167 18.12 3.35 -13.85
CA LEU A 167 18.71 2.27 -14.64
C LEU A 167 18.12 2.35 -16.05
N ASP A 168 19.00 2.50 -17.04
CA ASP A 168 18.60 2.40 -18.44
C ASP A 168 18.45 0.91 -18.83
N CYS A 169 17.23 0.39 -18.77
CA CYS A 169 16.94 -1.01 -19.07
C CYS A 169 17.17 -1.39 -20.55
N MET A 170 17.36 -0.41 -21.44
CA MET A 170 17.74 -0.65 -22.83
C MET A 170 19.25 -0.86 -23.00
N ALA A 171 20.06 -0.48 -22.00
CA ALA A 171 21.48 -0.75 -21.99
C ALA A 171 21.76 -2.22 -21.62
N THR A 172 22.54 -2.92 -22.44
CA THR A 172 22.82 -4.35 -22.27
C THR A 172 23.59 -4.70 -21.00
N CYS A 173 24.17 -3.71 -20.33
CA CYS A 173 24.90 -3.88 -19.08
C CYS A 173 24.01 -4.03 -17.85
N VAL A 174 22.72 -3.66 -17.93
CA VAL A 174 21.83 -3.67 -16.77
C VAL A 174 21.45 -5.10 -16.39
N MET A 175 21.92 -5.53 -15.21
CA MET A 175 21.67 -6.86 -14.67
C MET A 175 20.52 -6.85 -13.66
N MET A 176 19.27 -6.86 -14.14
CA MET A 176 18.09 -6.70 -13.26
C MET A 176 17.99 -7.74 -12.15
N SER A 177 18.30 -9.02 -12.41
CA SER A 177 18.32 -10.05 -11.36
C SER A 177 19.32 -9.72 -10.25
N ALA A 178 20.53 -9.27 -10.61
CA ALA A 178 21.55 -8.92 -9.62
C ALA A 178 21.15 -7.74 -8.72
N VAL A 179 20.34 -6.82 -9.24
CA VAL A 179 19.78 -5.69 -8.48
C VAL A 179 18.69 -6.17 -7.53
N PHE A 180 17.69 -6.88 -8.04
CA PHE A 180 16.55 -7.31 -7.24
C PHE A 180 16.90 -8.39 -6.22
N ASP A 181 17.88 -9.26 -6.50
CA ASP A 181 18.38 -10.22 -5.51
C ASP A 181 19.00 -9.51 -4.29
N ARG A 182 19.66 -8.36 -4.50
CA ARG A 182 20.17 -7.51 -3.40
C ARG A 182 19.08 -6.80 -2.63
N LEU A 183 17.95 -6.48 -3.28
CA LEU A 183 16.77 -5.92 -2.62
C LEU A 183 15.95 -6.97 -1.87
N CYS A 184 16.11 -8.26 -2.22
CA CYS A 184 15.40 -9.38 -1.61
C CYS A 184 16.05 -9.82 -0.29
N ARG A 185 16.08 -8.93 0.70
CA ARG A 185 16.62 -9.18 2.04
C ARG A 185 15.55 -8.88 3.10
N PRO A 186 15.50 -9.63 4.23
CA PRO A 186 14.48 -9.45 5.26
C PRO A 186 14.38 -8.04 5.88
N TRP A 187 15.44 -7.24 5.79
CA TRP A 187 15.50 -5.88 6.33
C TRP A 187 15.34 -4.80 5.27
N ILE A 188 15.12 -5.17 4.01
CA ILE A 188 14.82 -4.21 2.94
C ILE A 188 13.32 -4.21 2.68
N VAL A 189 12.73 -3.02 2.69
CA VAL A 189 11.33 -2.80 2.36
C VAL A 189 11.29 -1.94 1.11
N VAL A 190 10.79 -2.51 0.01
CA VAL A 190 10.53 -1.78 -1.21
C VAL A 190 9.17 -1.12 -1.12
N THR A 191 9.06 0.11 -1.62
CA THR A 191 7.84 0.92 -1.58
C THR A 191 7.61 1.51 -2.94
N GLY A 192 6.38 1.44 -3.43
CA GLY A 192 5.99 2.04 -4.71
C GLY A 192 4.54 2.48 -4.68
N PHE A 193 4.08 3.10 -5.76
CA PHE A 193 2.71 3.59 -5.89
C PHE A 193 2.03 2.90 -7.06
N CYS A 194 0.97 2.12 -6.83
CA CYS A 194 0.47 1.17 -7.84
C CYS A 194 1.49 0.08 -8.24
N VAL A 195 2.44 -0.20 -7.34
CA VAL A 195 3.62 -1.03 -7.62
C VAL A 195 3.32 -2.43 -8.15
N SER A 196 2.12 -2.98 -7.94
CA SER A 196 1.74 -4.26 -8.55
C SER A 196 1.83 -4.23 -10.08
N GLY A 197 1.44 -3.12 -10.71
CA GLY A 197 1.53 -2.99 -12.17
C GLY A 197 2.98 -2.95 -12.66
N ASP A 198 3.86 -2.32 -11.88
CA ASP A 198 5.30 -2.27 -12.16
C ASP A 198 5.94 -3.65 -12.02
N LEU A 199 5.61 -4.39 -10.95
CA LEU A 199 6.10 -5.75 -10.75
C LEU A 199 5.63 -6.70 -11.85
N ASP A 200 4.37 -6.61 -12.28
CA ASP A 200 3.85 -7.43 -13.39
C ASP A 200 4.62 -7.14 -14.70
N ARG A 201 4.87 -5.86 -15.00
CA ARG A 201 5.66 -5.45 -16.18
C ARG A 201 7.12 -5.84 -16.08
N LEU A 202 7.71 -5.74 -14.89
CA LEU A 202 9.07 -6.20 -14.61
C LEU A 202 9.22 -7.69 -14.83
N VAL A 203 8.26 -8.51 -14.37
CA VAL A 203 8.26 -9.97 -14.64
C VAL A 203 8.05 -10.24 -16.12
N GLY A 204 7.18 -9.48 -16.80
CA GLY A 204 7.00 -9.58 -18.25
C GLY A 204 8.28 -9.28 -19.04
N SER A 205 9.07 -8.31 -18.57
CA SER A 205 10.33 -7.89 -19.21
C SER A 205 11.51 -8.79 -18.80
N TYR A 206 11.52 -9.26 -17.56
CA TYR A 206 12.59 -10.05 -16.93
C TYR A 206 11.99 -11.22 -16.15
N PRO A 207 11.63 -12.34 -16.81
CA PRO A 207 10.91 -13.45 -16.17
C PRO A 207 11.63 -14.07 -14.97
N ALA A 208 12.96 -13.98 -14.91
CA ALA A 208 13.76 -14.46 -13.78
C ALA A 208 13.40 -13.79 -12.44
N LEU A 209 12.86 -12.55 -12.47
CA LEU A 209 12.44 -11.81 -11.28
C LEU A 209 11.24 -12.41 -10.57
N ALA A 210 10.46 -13.27 -11.24
CA ALA A 210 9.31 -13.94 -10.62
C ALA A 210 9.74 -14.73 -9.36
N ARG A 211 10.91 -15.37 -9.39
CA ARG A 211 11.46 -16.09 -8.23
C ARG A 211 11.82 -15.14 -7.09
N THR A 212 12.40 -13.98 -7.43
CA THR A 212 12.77 -12.96 -6.43
C THR A 212 11.51 -12.41 -5.75
N PHE A 213 10.45 -12.10 -6.50
CA PHE A 213 9.20 -11.56 -5.94
C PHE A 213 8.35 -12.58 -5.18
N GLN A 214 8.55 -13.88 -5.41
CA GLN A 214 7.93 -14.97 -4.65
C GLN A 214 8.73 -15.35 -3.39
N SER A 215 9.93 -14.80 -3.21
CA SER A 215 10.76 -15.09 -2.05
C SER A 215 10.11 -14.58 -0.76
N PRO A 216 10.19 -15.33 0.36
CA PRO A 216 9.73 -14.86 1.67
C PRO A 216 10.54 -13.67 2.21
N HIS A 217 11.68 -13.37 1.59
CA HIS A 217 12.55 -12.23 1.94
C HIS A 217 12.25 -10.99 1.10
N TRP A 218 11.39 -11.09 0.09
CA TRP A 218 10.93 -9.93 -0.67
C TRP A 218 9.79 -9.23 0.08
N THR A 219 9.98 -7.96 0.40
CA THR A 219 8.93 -7.13 1.00
C THR A 219 8.70 -5.92 0.11
N CYS A 220 7.47 -5.78 -0.41
CA CYS A 220 7.06 -4.64 -1.22
C CYS A 220 5.71 -4.08 -0.73
N ILE A 221 5.64 -2.76 -0.51
CA ILE A 221 4.45 -2.07 -0.03
C ILE A 221 3.91 -1.16 -1.14
N ASP A 222 2.65 -1.40 -1.53
CA ASP A 222 1.90 -0.50 -2.40
C ASP A 222 1.26 0.63 -1.58
N LEU A 223 1.82 1.83 -1.71
CA LEU A 223 1.36 3.01 -0.98
C LEU A 223 -0.05 3.45 -1.40
N ARG A 224 -0.52 3.12 -2.61
CA ARG A 224 -1.91 3.40 -3.00
C ARG A 224 -2.87 2.54 -2.20
N ARG A 225 -2.60 1.24 -2.08
CA ARG A 225 -3.44 0.33 -1.29
C ARG A 225 -3.48 0.76 0.17
N VAL A 226 -2.35 1.15 0.73
CA VAL A 226 -2.27 1.71 2.09
C VAL A 226 -3.10 3.00 2.19
N ALA A 227 -2.94 3.95 1.28
CA ALA A 227 -3.69 5.21 1.29
C ALA A 227 -5.21 5.00 1.17
N MET A 228 -5.66 4.15 0.25
CA MET A 228 -7.08 3.83 0.05
C MET A 228 -7.71 3.14 1.26
N SER A 229 -6.95 2.30 1.97
CA SER A 229 -7.44 1.62 3.18
C SER A 229 -7.71 2.58 4.35
N ARG A 230 -7.01 3.73 4.38
CA ARG A 230 -7.05 4.69 5.49
C ARG A 230 -7.89 5.93 5.17
N VAL A 231 -7.95 6.35 3.92
CA VAL A 231 -8.70 7.53 3.48
C VAL A 231 -9.52 7.13 2.24
N ARG A 232 -10.76 6.67 2.45
CA ARG A 232 -11.64 6.20 1.36
C ARG A 232 -11.95 7.29 0.31
N ARG A 233 -11.80 8.58 0.67
CA ARG A 233 -11.91 9.73 -0.26
C ARG A 233 -10.74 9.86 -1.24
N LEU A 234 -9.66 9.10 -1.09
CA LEU A 234 -8.51 9.09 -2.01
C LEU A 234 -8.67 8.07 -3.16
N ALA A 235 -9.85 7.49 -3.35
CA ALA A 235 -10.12 6.65 -4.51
C ALA A 235 -9.96 7.46 -5.81
N GLY A 236 -8.91 7.15 -6.59
CA GLY A 236 -8.57 7.84 -7.84
C GLY A 236 -7.48 8.91 -7.72
N VAL A 237 -6.87 9.07 -6.54
CA VAL A 237 -5.79 10.02 -6.31
C VAL A 237 -4.46 9.41 -6.75
N GLY A 238 -3.76 10.08 -7.67
CA GLY A 238 -2.43 9.67 -8.14
C GLY A 238 -1.30 10.11 -7.21
N LEU A 239 -0.07 9.66 -7.49
CA LEU A 239 1.13 9.95 -6.68
C LEU A 239 1.33 11.45 -6.46
N ALA A 240 1.24 12.27 -7.52
CA ALA A 240 1.38 13.73 -7.43
C ALA A 240 0.37 14.37 -6.46
N SER A 241 -0.87 13.87 -6.45
CA SER A 241 -1.90 14.38 -5.53
C SER A 241 -1.64 13.92 -4.10
N LEU A 242 -1.07 12.74 -3.88
CA LEU A 242 -0.63 12.31 -2.54
C LEU A 242 0.58 13.10 -2.07
N ALA A 243 1.57 13.35 -2.93
CA ALA A 243 2.73 14.18 -2.61
C ALA A 243 2.29 15.59 -2.21
N SER A 244 1.38 16.20 -2.97
CA SER A 244 0.81 17.50 -2.62
C SER A 244 0.04 17.44 -1.30
N THR A 245 -0.83 16.45 -1.11
CA THR A 245 -1.68 16.34 0.08
C THR A 245 -0.89 16.07 1.35
N PHE A 246 0.14 15.21 1.30
CA PHE A 246 0.80 14.68 2.50
C PHE A 246 2.22 15.19 2.71
N LEU A 247 2.89 15.64 1.64
CA LEU A 247 4.28 16.09 1.69
C LEU A 247 4.42 17.58 1.33
N ASN A 248 3.30 18.26 1.04
CA ASN A 248 3.29 19.62 0.51
C ASN A 248 4.25 19.79 -0.69
N HIS A 249 4.41 18.73 -1.48
CA HIS A 249 5.37 18.67 -2.57
C HIS A 249 4.64 18.65 -3.92
N THR A 250 5.03 19.54 -4.82
CA THR A 250 4.47 19.61 -6.18
C THR A 250 5.33 18.80 -7.12
N MET A 251 4.80 17.69 -7.62
CA MET A 251 5.51 16.87 -8.58
C MET A 251 5.35 17.40 -10.01
N PRO A 252 6.43 17.46 -10.80
CA PRO A 252 6.31 17.68 -12.24
C PRO A 252 5.47 16.56 -12.87
N LYS A 253 4.78 16.85 -13.98
CA LYS A 253 4.00 15.85 -14.75
C LYS A 253 4.45 15.73 -16.21
N HIS A 254 5.42 16.54 -16.61
CA HIS A 254 5.75 16.77 -18.00
C HIS A 254 6.44 15.59 -18.68
N GLN A 255 6.98 14.63 -17.92
CA GLN A 255 7.61 13.41 -18.46
C GLN A 255 6.77 12.14 -18.32
N GLN A 256 5.63 12.18 -17.62
CA GLN A 256 4.77 11.02 -17.35
C GLN A 256 4.34 10.28 -18.63
N CYS A 257 4.25 10.99 -19.76
CA CYS A 257 3.89 10.41 -21.06
C CYS A 257 4.95 10.70 -22.13
N SER A 258 6.22 10.86 -21.74
CA SER A 258 7.34 11.04 -22.67
C SER A 258 7.70 9.73 -23.41
N ASP A 259 8.47 9.81 -24.49
CA ASP A 259 9.00 8.60 -25.13
C ASP A 259 10.15 8.03 -24.29
N TRP A 260 9.82 7.17 -23.32
CA TRP A 260 10.79 6.51 -22.44
C TRP A 260 11.68 5.49 -23.13
N ALA A 261 11.49 5.24 -24.44
CA ALA A 261 12.42 4.47 -25.26
C ALA A 261 13.43 5.35 -26.02
N ALA A 262 13.24 6.68 -26.02
CA ALA A 262 14.20 7.60 -26.63
C ALA A 262 15.54 7.54 -25.92
N ARG A 263 16.64 7.51 -26.68
CA ARG A 263 18.00 7.54 -26.15
C ARG A 263 18.86 8.60 -26.85
N PRO A 264 19.76 9.29 -26.11
CA PRO A 264 19.94 9.19 -24.65
C PRO A 264 18.72 9.70 -23.87
N LEU A 265 18.55 9.26 -22.62
CA LEU A 265 17.54 9.85 -21.75
C LEU A 265 17.86 11.33 -21.53
N THR A 266 16.84 12.18 -21.62
CA THR A 266 17.04 13.62 -21.37
C THR A 266 17.24 13.87 -19.87
N ALA A 267 17.93 14.96 -19.52
CA ALA A 267 18.10 15.36 -18.12
C ALA A 267 16.74 15.48 -17.39
N ALA A 268 15.72 16.03 -18.06
CA ALA A 268 14.38 16.15 -17.49
C ALA A 268 13.71 14.79 -17.23
N GLN A 269 13.91 13.79 -18.10
CA GLN A 269 13.44 12.41 -17.86
C GLN A 269 14.14 11.79 -16.66
N VAL A 270 15.47 11.97 -16.54
CA VAL A 270 16.24 11.44 -15.41
C VAL A 270 15.83 12.10 -14.09
N GLU A 271 15.65 13.42 -14.07
CA GLU A 271 15.18 14.17 -12.89
C GLU A 271 13.76 13.76 -12.47
N TYR A 272 12.84 13.64 -13.42
CA TYR A 272 11.47 13.19 -13.17
C TYR A 272 11.47 11.78 -12.56
N ALA A 273 12.16 10.85 -13.22
CA ALA A 273 12.29 9.46 -12.80
C ALA A 273 12.85 9.36 -11.37
N ALA A 274 13.91 10.12 -11.08
CA ALA A 274 14.51 10.13 -9.76
C ALA A 274 13.55 10.67 -8.67
N MET A 275 12.75 11.69 -9.00
CA MET A 275 11.77 12.26 -8.08
C MET A 275 10.66 11.28 -7.73
N ASP A 276 10.10 10.56 -8.70
CA ASP A 276 8.99 9.61 -8.48
C ASP A 276 9.39 8.52 -7.48
N ALA A 277 10.55 7.89 -7.68
CA ALA A 277 11.11 6.93 -6.73
C ALA A 277 11.43 7.54 -5.36
N HIS A 278 11.97 8.76 -5.32
CA HIS A 278 12.27 9.43 -4.06
C HIS A 278 10.99 9.69 -3.24
N ILE A 279 9.93 10.21 -3.86
CA ILE A 279 8.67 10.53 -3.19
C ILE A 279 8.01 9.29 -2.59
N VAL A 280 7.97 8.17 -3.32
CA VAL A 280 7.43 6.91 -2.76
C VAL A 280 8.30 6.41 -1.60
N ARG A 281 9.63 6.54 -1.67
CA ARG A 281 10.53 6.19 -0.56
C ARG A 281 10.25 7.04 0.67
N VAL A 282 10.16 8.36 0.52
CA VAL A 282 9.91 9.29 1.62
C VAL A 282 8.58 8.95 2.30
N ARG A 283 7.53 8.73 1.50
CA ARG A 283 6.22 8.36 2.04
C ARG A 283 6.24 6.99 2.73
N GLY A 284 6.96 6.04 2.17
CA GLY A 284 7.19 4.73 2.78
C GLY A 284 8.00 4.78 4.08
N SER A 285 8.87 5.77 4.24
CA SER A 285 9.73 5.98 5.40
C SER A 285 8.98 6.49 6.64
N ILE A 286 7.74 6.99 6.47
CA ILE A 286 6.80 7.29 7.58
C ILE A 286 6.17 6.00 8.15
N GLY A 287 6.69 4.84 7.73
CA GLY A 287 6.05 3.53 7.89
C GLY A 287 4.80 3.41 7.01
N PRO A 288 4.10 2.28 7.04
CA PRO A 288 2.74 2.18 6.48
C PRO A 288 1.71 3.07 7.23
N VAL A 289 2.19 4.00 8.07
CA VAL A 289 1.53 4.63 9.22
C VAL A 289 1.93 6.10 9.31
N GLY A 290 1.54 6.89 8.31
CA GLY A 290 1.17 8.29 8.57
C GLY A 290 -0.14 8.37 9.36
N LEU A 291 -0.25 7.64 10.48
CA LEU A 291 -1.46 7.59 11.31
C LEU A 291 -1.10 7.55 12.80
N ARG A 292 -1.13 8.76 13.36
CA ARG A 292 -1.34 9.09 14.77
C ARG A 292 -0.12 8.85 15.68
N CYS A 293 0.03 9.73 16.67
CA CYS A 293 0.37 9.25 18.01
C CYS A 293 -0.53 8.04 18.30
N GLN A 294 0.04 6.84 18.24
CA GLN A 294 -0.69 5.65 18.61
C GLN A 294 -0.95 5.74 20.13
N ALA A 295 -2.14 6.21 20.52
CA ALA A 295 -2.71 5.76 21.79
C ALA A 295 -2.63 4.22 21.79
N ARG A 296 -2.28 3.60 22.93
CA ARG A 296 -2.07 2.15 23.11
C ARG A 296 -2.83 1.33 22.05
N VAL A 297 -2.11 0.83 21.05
CA VAL A 297 -2.71 -0.05 20.04
C VAL A 297 -2.85 -1.42 20.67
N HIS A 298 -4.09 -1.91 20.74
CA HIS A 298 -4.32 -3.34 20.95
C HIS A 298 -4.07 -4.04 19.61
N VAL A 299 -2.92 -4.69 19.49
CA VAL A 299 -2.62 -5.59 18.38
C VAL A 299 -3.25 -6.93 18.73
N VAL A 300 -4.33 -7.30 18.04
CA VAL A 300 -4.88 -8.65 18.11
C VAL A 300 -4.08 -9.52 17.16
N VAL A 301 -3.24 -10.39 17.71
CA VAL A 301 -2.52 -11.42 16.95
C VAL A 301 -3.38 -12.66 16.99
N ASP A 302 -4.11 -12.93 15.92
CA ASP A 302 -4.86 -14.18 15.72
C ASP A 302 -3.93 -15.25 15.14
N VAL A 303 -4.28 -16.52 15.37
CA VAL A 303 -3.60 -17.74 14.88
C VAL A 303 -3.38 -17.67 13.37
N SER A 304 -4.32 -17.13 12.60
CA SER A 304 -4.17 -16.92 11.15
C SER A 304 -2.98 -16.02 10.80
N LEU A 305 -2.73 -14.97 11.60
CA LEU A 305 -1.61 -14.06 11.39
C LEU A 305 -0.25 -14.72 11.71
N VAL A 306 -0.24 -15.69 12.63
CA VAL A 306 0.94 -16.49 12.98
C VAL A 306 1.34 -17.43 11.85
N HIS A 307 0.37 -17.93 11.07
CA HIS A 307 0.61 -18.85 9.97
C HIS A 307 0.87 -18.15 8.62
N GLU A 308 0.28 -16.97 8.41
CA GLU A 308 0.35 -16.27 7.12
C GLU A 308 1.50 -15.25 7.02
N ALA A 309 1.93 -14.66 8.14
CA ALA A 309 2.96 -13.62 8.14
C ALA A 309 4.28 -14.12 8.73
N SER A 310 5.36 -14.07 7.94
CA SER A 310 6.72 -14.34 8.43
C SER A 310 7.23 -13.24 9.37
N VAL A 311 6.81 -11.99 9.13
CA VAL A 311 7.23 -10.79 9.87
C VAL A 311 6.09 -9.77 9.93
N ILE A 312 5.95 -9.10 11.06
CA ILE A 312 5.12 -7.91 11.27
C ILE A 312 6.05 -6.70 11.41
N TYR A 313 5.84 -5.69 10.57
CA TYR A 313 6.59 -4.43 10.64
C TYR A 313 5.91 -3.46 11.60
N CYS A 314 6.54 -3.24 12.75
CA CYS A 314 6.08 -2.35 13.80
C CYS A 314 6.96 -1.09 13.85
N GLY A 315 6.42 0.09 13.51
CA GLY A 315 7.12 1.36 13.76
C GLY A 315 6.24 2.59 13.55
N ALA A 316 6.46 3.74 14.20
CA ALA A 316 7.47 4.07 15.22
C ALA A 316 6.89 5.07 16.24
N GLY A 317 7.04 4.79 17.53
CA GLY A 317 7.11 5.83 18.56
C GLY A 317 8.44 6.59 18.46
N ALA A 318 8.73 7.47 19.43
CA ALA A 318 9.78 8.52 19.48
C ALA A 318 11.23 8.24 19.00
N ARG A 319 11.58 7.02 18.54
CA ARG A 319 12.92 6.65 18.07
C ARG A 319 13.05 6.48 16.55
N HIS A 320 12.02 6.79 15.76
CA HIS A 320 12.05 6.73 14.28
C HIS A 320 12.55 5.38 13.73
N ARG A 321 12.25 4.28 14.42
CA ARG A 321 12.67 2.93 14.05
C ARG A 321 11.46 2.07 13.75
N VAL A 322 11.48 1.43 12.59
CA VAL A 322 10.60 0.33 12.26
C VAL A 322 11.33 -0.97 12.59
N VAL A 323 10.68 -1.82 13.38
CA VAL A 323 11.19 -3.11 13.82
C VAL A 323 10.37 -4.19 13.13
N ALA A 324 11.07 -5.09 12.46
CA ALA A 324 10.53 -6.36 12.00
C ALA A 324 10.47 -7.32 13.19
N LEU A 325 9.28 -7.76 13.58
CA LEU A 325 9.09 -8.80 14.61
C LEU A 325 8.36 -9.98 13.98
N CYS A 326 8.84 -11.21 14.17
CA CYS A 326 7.99 -12.34 13.80
C CYS A 326 6.79 -12.41 14.77
N PRO A 327 5.61 -12.90 14.33
CA PRO A 327 4.43 -12.98 15.19
C PRO A 327 4.69 -13.72 16.52
N SER A 328 5.52 -14.78 16.51
CA SER A 328 5.88 -15.54 17.70
C SER A 328 6.76 -14.75 18.68
N GLN A 329 7.71 -13.93 18.20
CA GLN A 329 8.46 -13.00 19.05
C GLN A 329 7.55 -11.93 19.65
N LEU A 330 6.60 -11.40 18.88
CA LEU A 330 5.64 -10.40 19.38
C LEU A 330 4.75 -10.96 20.50
N ILE A 331 4.32 -12.23 20.38
CA ILE A 331 3.57 -12.94 21.42
C ILE A 331 4.43 -13.15 22.67
N ALA A 332 5.69 -13.58 22.51
CA ALA A 332 6.61 -13.83 23.62
C ALA A 332 6.99 -12.54 24.40
N LEU A 333 6.94 -11.37 23.76
CA LEU A 333 7.26 -10.07 24.35
C LEU A 333 6.17 -9.52 25.28
N SER A 334 5.01 -10.16 25.41
CA SER A 334 3.91 -9.65 26.25
C SER A 334 3.29 -10.69 27.18
N PRO A 335 3.63 -10.69 28.48
CA PRO A 335 2.91 -11.44 29.49
C PRO A 335 1.48 -10.91 29.78
N ARG A 336 1.06 -9.82 29.11
CA ARG A 336 -0.18 -9.07 29.37
C ARG A 336 -1.08 -8.84 28.15
N LEU A 337 -0.72 -9.37 26.97
CA LEU A 337 -1.67 -9.48 25.86
C LEU A 337 -2.52 -10.72 26.17
N ALA A 338 -3.72 -10.50 26.69
CA ALA A 338 -4.71 -11.55 26.76
C ALA A 338 -4.91 -12.09 25.35
N VAL A 339 -4.42 -13.31 25.12
CA VAL A 339 -4.84 -14.12 23.98
C VAL A 339 -6.33 -14.30 24.18
N SER A 340 -7.15 -13.59 23.42
CA SER A 340 -8.54 -13.99 23.25
C SER A 340 -8.47 -15.24 22.40
N THR A 341 -8.29 -16.39 23.04
CA THR A 341 -8.64 -17.67 22.44
C THR A 341 -10.12 -17.55 22.10
N CYS A 342 -10.44 -17.31 20.83
CA CYS A 342 -11.76 -17.66 20.36
C CYS A 342 -11.89 -19.15 20.64
N ASP A 343 -12.77 -19.48 21.58
CA ASP A 343 -13.13 -20.85 21.94
C ASP A 343 -13.53 -21.59 20.66
N VAL A 344 -12.58 -22.32 20.09
CA VAL A 344 -12.93 -23.50 19.33
C VAL A 344 -13.25 -24.53 20.41
N ALA A 345 -14.55 -24.69 20.67
CA ALA A 345 -15.04 -25.81 21.44
C ALA A 345 -14.57 -27.10 20.77
N VAL A 346 -13.45 -27.64 21.24
CA VAL A 346 -13.11 -29.06 21.13
C VAL A 346 -12.96 -29.52 22.57
N GLY A 347 -13.98 -30.23 23.04
CA GLY A 347 -14.00 -30.74 24.39
C GLY A 347 -12.89 -31.75 24.63
N SER A 348 -12.24 -31.64 25.78
CA SER A 348 -11.99 -32.77 26.68
C SER A 348 -11.37 -32.27 27.98
N THR A 349 -11.99 -32.70 29.07
CA THR A 349 -11.56 -32.70 30.47
C THR A 349 -10.05 -32.90 30.71
N GLY A 350 -9.47 -32.17 31.69
CA GLY A 350 -8.25 -32.62 32.37
C GLY A 350 -7.37 -31.51 32.97
N ASP A 351 -7.67 -31.16 34.21
CA ASP A 351 -6.84 -30.70 35.34
C ASP A 351 -5.36 -30.25 35.18
N ILE A 352 -5.11 -29.13 35.88
CA ILE A 352 -3.89 -28.43 36.36
C ILE A 352 -3.19 -27.46 35.41
#